data_AF-A0A2P8H4X2-F1
#
_entry.id   AF-A0A2P8H4X2-F1
#
_cell.length_a   1.000
_cell.length_b   1.000
_cell.length_c   1.000
_cell.angle_alpha   90.00
_cell.angle_beta   90.00
_cell.angle_gamma   90.00
#
_symmetry.space_group_name_H-M   'P 1'
#
loop_
_entity.id
_entity.type
_entity.pdbx_description
1 polymer ?
#
loop_
_entity_poly.entity_id
_entity_poly.type
_entity_poly.pdbx_seq_one_letter_code
_entity_poly.pdbx_strand_id
1 'polypeptide(L)'
;MKRKILQLIPVFFCMFSYSTVAQNMVFDTLTAKVGANKNITWTTSTFGNGFGHKIYSFDPGGRTDLRIAARNNSATWTDVMNITSLGNVGIGNVNPQCLFHVTAFNNTNSLAALLWGQYYGTAISVQATGASNYALMVNSNQNSDGTAASGGVKNLLFVRADGNVGIGTLSPSAGLHVTQVSTLPNGDRAAAILGNAYNDWTYFGGITGGKIRGSNEGYLALETNPGSNNAMFMNSVSSGNILMVNGGGNVGIGTNTTNGYKLAVNGVIGARRVKVEQIAWADFVFQPEYELPSLQYVETFIKENKHLPEIPSAKEVEKDGLDLGE
;
A
#
# COMPACT_ATOMS: atom_id res chain seq x y z
N MET A 1 -15.70 43.63 101.01
CA MET A 1 -16.62 44.76 101.18
C MET A 1 -16.85 45.41 99.80
N LYS A 2 -18.07 45.29 99.24
CA LYS A 2 -18.64 46.04 98.08
C LYS A 2 -17.90 45.90 96.72
N ARG A 3 -18.51 45.82 95.53
CA ARG A 3 -19.90 45.86 95.03
C ARG A 3 -19.89 45.30 93.59
N LYS A 4 -20.97 44.61 93.21
CA LYS A 4 -21.38 44.24 91.85
C LYS A 4 -21.56 45.48 90.94
N ILE A 5 -21.49 45.32 89.62
CA ILE A 5 -22.63 45.55 88.69
C ILE A 5 -22.29 45.05 87.26
N LEU A 6 -23.23 44.25 86.74
CA LEU A 6 -23.52 43.76 85.38
C LEU A 6 -23.59 44.95 84.37
N GLN A 7 -23.35 44.90 83.07
CA GLN A 7 -24.02 44.11 82.02
C GLN A 7 -23.64 44.73 80.65
N LEU A 8 -23.29 43.94 79.63
CA LEU A 8 -23.88 43.92 78.26
C LEU A 8 -22.96 43.17 77.27
N ILE A 9 -23.55 42.23 76.54
CA ILE A 9 -23.00 41.53 75.36
C ILE A 9 -23.53 42.25 74.10
N PRO A 10 -22.72 42.42 73.04
CA PRO A 10 -22.97 41.72 71.76
C PRO A 10 -21.65 41.15 71.18
N VAL A 11 -21.55 39.84 70.90
CA VAL A 11 -21.87 39.16 69.63
C VAL A 11 -21.05 39.66 68.42
N PHE A 12 -20.06 38.82 68.05
CA PHE A 12 -19.56 38.48 66.71
C PHE A 12 -19.21 39.58 65.68
N PHE A 13 -17.91 39.70 65.37
CA PHE A 13 -17.37 39.37 64.04
C PHE A 13 -15.85 39.20 64.14
N CYS A 14 -15.36 37.96 64.24
CA CYS A 14 -13.93 37.69 64.10
C CYS A 14 -13.65 37.58 62.60
N MET A 15 -13.28 38.70 61.96
CA MET A 15 -12.65 38.65 60.64
C MET A 15 -11.27 38.02 60.82
N PHE A 16 -11.16 36.70 60.61
CA PHE A 16 -9.89 36.12 60.22
C PHE A 16 -9.58 36.63 58.82
N SER A 17 -8.72 37.65 58.73
CA SER A 17 -8.04 38.00 57.50
C SER A 17 -7.13 36.83 57.11
N TYR A 18 -7.59 36.00 56.19
CA TYR A 18 -6.69 35.13 55.43
C TYR A 18 -5.78 36.06 54.62
N SER A 19 -4.53 36.19 55.05
CA SER A 19 -3.49 36.69 54.16
C SER A 19 -3.21 35.60 53.14
N THR A 20 -3.74 35.76 51.93
CA THR A 20 -3.21 35.06 50.77
C THR A 20 -1.82 35.60 50.51
N VAL A 21 -0.81 34.96 51.11
CA VAL A 21 0.57 35.19 50.71
C VAL A 21 0.74 34.55 49.33
N ALA A 22 0.43 35.32 48.28
CA ALA A 22 1.01 35.06 46.97
C ALA A 22 2.52 35.28 47.10
N GLN A 23 3.23 34.22 47.49
CA GLN A 23 4.68 34.18 47.39
C GLN A 23 5.04 34.14 45.90
N ASN A 24 5.29 35.31 45.31
CA ASN A 24 6.12 35.39 44.11
C ASN A 24 7.56 35.09 44.53
N MET A 25 7.90 33.82 44.77
CA MET A 25 9.30 33.42 44.91
C MET A 25 9.91 33.39 43.52
N VAL A 26 10.65 34.44 43.17
CA VAL A 26 11.58 34.42 42.05
C VAL A 26 12.78 33.60 42.53
N PHE A 27 12.93 32.39 42.02
CA PHE A 27 14.12 31.57 42.26
C PHE A 27 15.13 31.82 41.13
N ASP A 28 16.26 32.45 41.44
CA ASP A 28 17.40 32.55 40.50
C ASP A 28 18.12 31.21 40.33
N THR A 29 18.17 30.39 41.39
CA THR A 29 18.75 29.04 41.37
C THR A 29 18.15 28.17 42.49
N LEU A 30 17.81 26.92 42.21
CA LEU A 30 17.43 25.92 43.22
C LEU A 30 18.63 24.98 43.47
N THR A 31 19.45 25.28 44.48
CA THR A 31 20.65 24.49 44.80
C THR A 31 20.30 23.32 45.72
N ALA A 32 20.52 22.07 45.26
CA ALA A 32 20.36 20.87 46.06
C ALA A 32 21.69 20.44 46.72
N LYS A 33 21.65 19.97 47.98
CA LYS A 33 22.79 19.25 48.58
C LYS A 33 22.92 17.87 47.93
N VAL A 34 24.15 17.42 47.68
CA VAL A 34 24.45 16.05 47.22
C VAL A 34 23.72 15.04 48.13
N GLY A 35 22.97 14.12 47.53
CA GLY A 35 22.27 13.05 48.25
C GLY A 35 20.89 13.39 48.85
N ALA A 36 20.37 14.62 48.68
CA ALA A 36 19.02 14.96 49.12
C ALA A 36 18.00 14.87 47.98
N ASN A 37 16.94 14.06 48.13
CA ASN A 37 15.80 14.03 47.22
C ASN A 37 15.05 15.37 47.25
N LYS A 38 15.38 16.28 46.33
CA LYS A 38 14.69 17.57 46.15
C LYS A 38 13.76 17.49 44.96
N ASN A 39 12.52 17.92 45.17
CA ASN A 39 11.51 18.01 44.14
C ASN A 39 10.82 19.37 44.21
N ILE A 40 10.35 19.84 43.07
CA ILE A 40 9.35 20.91 43.00
C ILE A 40 8.00 20.21 42.86
N THR A 41 7.09 20.43 43.80
CA THR A 41 5.77 19.76 43.83
C THR A 41 4.65 20.78 43.77
N TRP A 42 3.72 20.56 42.85
CA TRP A 42 2.46 21.29 42.75
C TRP A 42 1.32 20.31 43.04
N THR A 43 0.66 20.47 44.18
CA THR A 43 -0.54 19.70 44.53
C THR A 43 -1.77 20.51 44.14
N THR A 44 -2.60 19.98 43.25
CA THR A 44 -3.79 20.69 42.75
C THR A 44 -5.02 20.43 43.63
N SER A 45 -5.08 19.28 44.31
CA SER A 45 -6.16 18.96 45.26
C SER A 45 -5.74 17.85 46.22
N THR A 46 -6.31 17.89 47.43
CA THR A 46 -6.27 16.80 48.41
C THR A 46 -7.55 15.95 48.39
N PHE A 47 -8.51 16.24 47.50
CA PHE A 47 -9.70 15.41 47.32
C PHE A 47 -9.31 13.97 46.91
N GLY A 48 -10.00 12.97 47.46
CA GLY A 48 -9.65 11.56 47.26
C GLY A 48 -8.24 11.24 47.79
N ASN A 49 -7.46 10.49 47.00
CA ASN A 49 -6.06 10.17 47.35
C ASN A 49 -5.04 11.18 46.81
N GLY A 50 -5.49 12.32 46.27
CA GLY A 50 -4.65 13.45 45.89
C GLY A 50 -4.29 13.52 44.40
N PHE A 51 -4.08 14.76 43.95
CA PHE A 51 -3.79 15.12 42.57
C PHE A 51 -2.59 16.07 42.52
N GLY A 52 -1.72 15.93 41.51
CA GLY A 52 -0.64 16.88 41.30
C GLY A 52 0.50 16.38 40.43
N HIS A 53 1.50 17.24 40.30
CA HIS A 53 2.73 17.02 39.54
C HIS A 53 3.95 17.32 40.40
N LYS A 54 5.05 16.61 40.14
CA LYS A 54 6.36 16.94 40.71
C LYS A 54 7.47 16.79 39.68
N ILE A 55 8.49 17.64 39.78
CA ILE A 55 9.72 17.56 38.99
C ILE A 55 10.88 17.29 39.95
N TYR A 56 11.73 16.32 39.63
CA TYR A 56 12.83 15.93 40.50
C TYR A 56 13.97 15.25 39.73
N SER A 57 15.16 15.32 40.31
CA SER A 57 16.32 14.55 39.83
C SER A 57 16.34 13.17 40.48
N PHE A 58 16.76 12.16 39.73
CA PHE A 58 16.89 10.79 40.19
C PHE A 58 18.19 10.18 39.65
N ASP A 59 18.88 9.38 40.46
CA ASP A 59 20.10 8.68 40.06
C ASP A 59 19.87 7.17 40.21
N PRO A 60 19.55 6.44 39.13
CA PRO A 60 19.41 4.98 39.14
C PRO A 60 20.74 4.22 39.28
N GLY A 61 21.88 4.92 39.30
CA GLY A 61 23.21 4.35 39.12
C GLY A 61 23.62 4.33 37.65
N GLY A 62 24.71 5.03 37.32
CA GLY A 62 25.29 5.09 35.97
C GLY A 62 24.75 6.19 35.06
N ARG A 63 23.74 6.96 35.48
CA ARG A 63 23.23 8.16 34.80
C ARG A 63 22.42 9.03 35.77
N THR A 64 22.13 10.27 35.41
CA THR A 64 21.19 11.14 36.14
C THR A 64 19.96 11.42 35.30
N ASP A 65 18.78 11.30 35.88
CA ASP A 65 17.50 11.46 35.24
C ASP A 65 16.80 12.73 35.74
N LEU A 66 16.27 13.57 34.84
CA LEU A 66 15.28 14.60 35.15
C LEU A 66 13.89 14.01 34.94
N ARG A 67 13.12 13.85 36.01
CA ARG A 67 11.82 13.19 35.98
C ARG A 67 10.69 14.15 36.27
N ILE A 68 9.60 13.95 35.55
CA ILE A 68 8.28 14.50 35.84
C ILE A 68 7.41 13.34 36.31
N ALA A 69 6.83 13.46 37.50
CA ALA A 69 5.87 12.50 38.02
C ALA A 69 4.50 13.14 38.22
N ALA A 70 3.46 12.33 38.10
CA ALA A 70 2.10 12.72 38.35
C ALA A 70 1.41 11.73 39.29
N ARG A 71 0.34 12.20 39.94
CA ARG A 71 -0.63 11.34 40.61
C ARG A 71 -2.04 11.84 40.27
N ASN A 72 -2.94 10.90 40.02
CA ASN A 72 -4.34 11.17 39.71
C ASN A 72 -5.19 10.31 40.65
N ASN A 73 -5.86 10.95 41.62
CA ASN A 73 -6.61 10.30 42.68
C ASN A 73 -5.84 9.10 43.31
N SER A 74 -4.55 9.29 43.57
CA SER A 74 -3.66 8.22 44.05
C SER A 74 -2.64 8.77 45.02
N ALA A 75 -2.37 8.02 46.10
CA ALA A 75 -1.30 8.35 47.04
C ALA A 75 0.10 8.14 46.42
N THR A 76 0.19 7.37 45.34
CA THR A 76 1.44 7.00 44.68
C THR A 76 1.75 7.93 43.52
N TRP A 77 2.96 8.48 43.53
CA TRP A 77 3.52 9.22 42.40
C TRP A 77 4.05 8.26 41.36
N THR A 78 3.69 8.48 40.09
CA THR A 78 4.24 7.69 38.97
C THR A 78 4.97 8.60 38.01
N ASP A 79 6.15 8.18 37.57
CA ASP A 79 6.97 8.92 36.61
C ASP A 79 6.31 8.90 35.23
N VAL A 80 5.92 10.09 34.75
CA VAL A 80 5.24 10.27 33.47
C VAL A 80 6.17 10.61 32.32
N MET A 81 7.28 11.29 32.62
CA MET A 81 8.30 11.66 31.65
C MET A 81 9.67 11.65 32.32
N ASN A 82 10.69 11.23 31.57
CA ASN A 82 12.08 11.18 32.01
C ASN A 82 13.00 11.72 30.91
N ILE A 83 13.99 12.54 31.27
CA ILE A 83 15.11 12.90 30.41
C ILE A 83 16.37 12.41 31.10
N THR A 84 17.05 11.44 30.48
CA THR A 84 18.31 10.90 31.01
C THR A 84 19.49 11.82 30.69
N SER A 85 20.56 11.75 31.48
CA SER A 85 21.82 12.45 31.20
C SER A 85 22.54 11.95 29.95
N LEU A 86 22.06 10.88 29.32
CA LEU A 86 22.51 10.38 28.02
C LEU A 86 21.73 11.01 26.84
N GLY A 87 20.78 11.91 27.12
CA GLY A 87 19.96 12.60 26.11
C GLY A 87 18.67 11.87 25.71
N ASN A 88 18.42 10.66 26.23
CA ASN A 88 17.20 9.93 25.95
C ASN A 88 15.99 10.53 26.69
N VAL A 89 14.91 10.77 25.96
CA VAL A 89 13.62 11.24 26.47
C VAL A 89 12.61 10.10 26.46
N GLY A 90 12.15 9.71 27.64
CA GLY A 90 11.09 8.75 27.86
C GLY A 90 9.77 9.43 28.22
N ILE A 91 8.66 9.03 27.60
CA ILE A 91 7.30 9.41 28.03
C ILE A 91 6.53 8.12 28.26
N GLY A 92 6.07 7.91 29.49
CA GLY A 92 5.48 6.64 29.93
C GLY A 92 6.47 5.48 30.16
N ASN A 93 7.77 5.70 29.88
CA ASN A 93 8.85 4.75 30.16
C ASN A 93 9.99 5.43 30.93
N VAL A 94 10.34 4.91 32.10
CA VAL A 94 11.44 5.42 32.93
C VAL A 94 12.82 4.94 32.48
N ASN A 95 12.89 3.97 31.57
CA ASN A 95 14.13 3.43 30.99
C ASN A 95 14.09 3.56 29.45
N PRO A 96 14.16 4.78 28.90
CA PRO A 96 14.18 4.97 27.46
C PRO A 96 15.43 4.35 26.81
N GLN A 97 15.25 3.56 25.75
CA GLN A 97 16.34 2.83 25.06
C GLN A 97 16.86 3.58 23.83
N CYS A 98 16.21 4.67 23.45
CA CYS A 98 16.57 5.53 22.32
C CYS A 98 16.28 7.00 22.68
N LEU A 99 16.72 7.92 21.83
CA LEU A 99 16.61 9.38 22.05
C LEU A 99 15.17 9.83 22.36
N PHE A 100 14.18 9.18 21.74
CA PHE A 100 12.77 9.46 22.01
C PHE A 100 11.99 8.14 22.10
N HIS A 101 11.69 7.71 23.31
CA HIS A 101 10.98 6.48 23.62
C HIS A 101 9.64 6.81 24.29
N VAL A 102 8.55 6.68 23.55
CA VAL A 102 7.19 6.85 24.09
C VAL A 102 6.59 5.46 24.27
N THR A 103 6.01 5.17 25.42
CA THR A 103 5.21 3.95 25.63
C THR A 103 3.92 4.32 26.32
N ALA A 104 2.85 3.58 26.04
CA ALA A 104 1.63 3.74 26.80
C ALA A 104 1.87 3.41 28.28
N PHE A 105 1.24 4.21 29.15
CA PHE A 105 1.29 4.00 30.59
C PHE A 105 0.68 2.64 30.97
N ASN A 106 1.44 1.80 31.66
CA ASN A 106 0.99 0.56 32.30
C ASN A 106 0.35 -0.52 31.39
N ASN A 107 0.56 -0.48 30.07
CA ASN A 107 0.02 -1.52 29.18
C ASN A 107 0.92 -1.74 27.96
N THR A 108 1.37 -2.98 27.77
CA THR A 108 2.12 -3.44 26.57
C THR A 108 1.25 -3.44 25.30
N ASN A 109 -0.07 -3.23 25.42
CA ASN A 109 -1.04 -3.29 24.32
C ASN A 109 -1.60 -1.91 23.90
N SER A 110 -1.01 -0.80 24.33
CA SER A 110 -1.52 0.54 24.00
C SER A 110 -0.49 1.36 23.19
N LEU A 111 -1.00 2.20 22.28
CA LEU A 111 -0.25 3.00 21.32
C LEU A 111 0.81 3.86 22.03
N ALA A 112 2.06 3.76 21.59
CA ALA A 112 3.18 4.53 22.13
C ALA A 112 2.90 6.04 22.06
N ALA A 113 2.51 6.56 20.91
CA ALA A 113 2.10 7.94 20.72
C ALA A 113 0.80 7.98 19.92
N LEU A 114 -0.18 8.73 20.41
CA LEU A 114 -1.41 9.03 19.68
C LEU A 114 -1.39 10.52 19.32
N LEU A 115 -1.04 10.85 18.09
CA LEU A 115 -1.19 12.22 17.58
C LEU A 115 -2.66 12.39 17.15
N TRP A 116 -3.42 13.19 17.89
CA TRP A 116 -4.78 13.58 17.55
C TRP A 116 -4.83 15.04 17.15
N GLY A 117 -5.42 15.33 15.99
CA GLY A 117 -5.93 16.67 15.68
C GLY A 117 -7.33 16.82 16.29
N GLN A 118 -7.63 17.95 16.91
CA GLN A 118 -8.93 18.26 17.53
C GLN A 118 -10.11 18.21 16.54
N TYR A 119 -9.83 18.19 15.23
CA TYR A 119 -10.77 17.93 14.15
C TYR A 119 -10.11 16.97 13.14
N TYR A 120 -10.67 15.76 13.00
CA TYR A 120 -10.37 14.75 11.97
C TYR A 120 -8.86 14.42 11.76
N GLY A 121 -8.31 13.42 12.47
CA GLY A 121 -6.88 13.06 12.35
C GLY A 121 -6.60 11.55 12.29
N THR A 122 -5.68 11.17 11.39
CA THR A 122 -5.01 9.86 11.29
C THR A 122 -4.08 9.63 12.49
N ALA A 123 -4.14 8.45 13.11
CA ALA A 123 -3.18 8.05 14.13
C ALA A 123 -1.98 7.35 13.48
N ILE A 124 -0.76 7.84 13.71
CA ILE A 124 0.48 7.09 13.46
C ILE A 124 0.77 6.32 14.74
N SER A 125 0.71 5.00 14.66
CA SER A 125 1.08 4.14 15.77
C SER A 125 2.28 3.26 15.40
N VAL A 126 3.15 3.05 16.39
CA VAL A 126 4.15 1.99 16.42
C VAL A 126 3.83 1.18 17.69
N GLN A 127 3.43 -0.06 17.53
CA GLN A 127 3.07 -0.99 18.61
C GLN A 127 3.81 -2.28 18.29
N ALA A 128 4.57 -2.77 19.25
CA ALA A 128 5.15 -4.11 19.16
C ALA A 128 4.32 -4.99 20.08
N THR A 129 3.34 -5.71 19.55
CA THR A 129 2.71 -6.82 20.26
C THR A 129 3.26 -8.12 19.69
N GLY A 130 3.77 -8.96 20.58
CA GLY A 130 4.45 -10.21 20.25
C GLY A 130 3.72 -11.02 19.17
N ALA A 131 4.49 -11.46 18.18
CA ALA A 131 4.17 -12.19 16.95
C ALA A 131 4.13 -11.38 15.64
N SER A 132 3.83 -10.07 15.65
CA SER A 132 3.80 -9.26 14.42
C SER A 132 4.43 -7.89 14.64
N ASN A 133 5.77 -7.81 14.64
CA ASN A 133 6.48 -6.54 14.59
C ASN A 133 6.05 -5.80 13.32
N TYR A 134 5.41 -4.64 13.47
CA TYR A 134 5.06 -3.79 12.35
C TYR A 134 5.92 -2.53 12.35
N ALA A 135 6.30 -2.06 11.17
CA ALA A 135 7.08 -0.84 11.00
C ALA A 135 6.20 0.42 11.12
N LEU A 136 4.95 0.35 10.66
CA LEU A 136 3.99 1.46 10.69
C LEU A 136 2.56 0.93 10.66
N MET A 137 1.69 1.49 11.51
CA MET A 137 0.24 1.27 11.40
C MET A 137 -0.50 2.61 11.45
N VAL A 138 -1.28 2.88 10.40
CA VAL A 138 -2.17 4.03 10.28
C VAL A 138 -3.60 3.57 10.38
N ASN A 139 -4.27 4.09 11.40
CA ASN A 139 -5.59 3.70 11.80
C ASN A 139 -6.58 4.86 11.71
N SER A 140 -7.83 4.52 11.41
CA SER A 140 -8.96 5.44 11.41
C SER A 140 -10.06 4.92 12.30
N ASN A 141 -10.64 5.82 13.11
CA ASN A 141 -11.87 5.56 13.86
C ASN A 141 -13.11 6.08 13.11
N GLN A 142 -12.97 6.39 11.82
CA GLN A 142 -14.01 6.97 10.97
C GLN A 142 -14.49 5.96 9.92
N ASN A 143 -15.76 6.05 9.56
CA ASN A 143 -16.31 5.53 8.33
C ASN A 143 -15.84 6.37 7.13
N SER A 144 -16.00 5.82 5.92
CA SER A 144 -15.65 6.50 4.66
C SER A 144 -16.46 7.77 4.39
N ASP A 145 -17.52 8.03 5.17
CA ASP A 145 -18.36 9.23 5.14
C ASP A 145 -18.01 10.25 6.24
N GLY A 146 -16.94 10.02 7.02
CA GLY A 146 -16.52 10.91 8.11
C GLY A 146 -17.33 10.77 9.41
N THR A 147 -18.21 9.77 9.52
CA THR A 147 -18.91 9.44 10.76
C THR A 147 -18.06 8.51 11.65
N ALA A 148 -18.28 8.54 12.96
CA ALA A 148 -17.61 7.62 13.88
C ALA A 148 -17.92 6.15 13.49
N ALA A 149 -16.88 5.33 13.30
CA ALA A 149 -17.04 3.94 12.92
C ALA A 149 -17.75 3.15 14.03
N SER A 150 -18.91 2.57 13.74
CA SER A 150 -19.70 1.77 14.71
C SER A 150 -19.16 0.34 14.93
N GLY A 151 -17.92 0.05 14.52
CA GLY A 151 -17.37 -1.32 14.49
C GLY A 151 -15.88 -1.45 14.81
N GLY A 152 -15.27 -0.44 15.45
CA GLY A 152 -13.87 -0.47 15.83
C GLY A 152 -12.92 0.18 14.82
N VAL A 153 -11.63 0.15 15.16
CA VAL A 153 -10.53 0.80 14.42
C VAL A 153 -10.36 0.16 13.03
N LYS A 154 -10.44 0.96 11.96
CA LYS A 154 -10.14 0.53 10.59
C LYS A 154 -8.66 0.75 10.28
N ASN A 155 -7.99 -0.30 9.81
CA ASN A 155 -6.60 -0.22 9.38
C ASN A 155 -6.55 0.36 7.97
N LEU A 156 -6.03 1.59 7.83
CA LEU A 156 -5.87 2.23 6.53
C LEU A 156 -4.60 1.74 5.84
N LEU A 157 -3.50 1.72 6.58
CA LEU A 157 -2.19 1.27 6.10
C LEU A 157 -1.51 0.46 7.21
N PHE A 158 -0.99 -0.71 6.84
CA PHE A 158 -0.27 -1.61 7.73
C PHE A 158 1.02 -2.05 7.06
N VAL A 159 2.17 -1.70 7.63
CA VAL A 159 3.48 -2.10 7.13
C VAL A 159 4.10 -3.08 8.12
N ARG A 160 4.27 -4.33 7.72
CA ARG A 160 4.95 -5.36 8.51
C ARG A 160 6.46 -5.13 8.53
N ALA A 161 7.13 -5.62 9.57
CA ALA A 161 8.59 -5.52 9.68
C ALA A 161 9.34 -6.34 8.60
N ASP A 162 8.69 -7.28 7.94
CA ASP A 162 9.23 -8.01 6.78
C ASP A 162 9.07 -7.26 5.45
N GLY A 163 8.51 -6.05 5.47
CA GLY A 163 8.35 -5.18 4.30
C GLY A 163 7.01 -5.30 3.59
N ASN A 164 6.14 -6.25 3.98
CA ASN A 164 4.83 -6.39 3.36
C ASN A 164 3.88 -5.26 3.78
N VAL A 165 3.18 -4.67 2.80
CA VAL A 165 2.26 -3.55 2.98
C VAL A 165 0.82 -4.01 2.75
N GLY A 166 -0.03 -3.86 3.76
CA GLY A 166 -1.47 -4.05 3.70
C GLY A 166 -2.22 -2.72 3.65
N ILE A 167 -3.20 -2.60 2.76
CA ILE A 167 -4.18 -1.49 2.75
C ILE A 167 -5.56 -2.10 2.96
N GLY A 168 -6.18 -1.85 4.12
CA GLY A 168 -7.43 -2.49 4.54
C GLY A 168 -7.27 -3.89 5.15
N THR A 169 -6.05 -4.40 5.33
CA THR A 169 -5.78 -5.73 5.90
C THR A 169 -4.57 -5.73 6.85
N LEU A 170 -4.66 -6.49 7.94
CA LEU A 170 -3.58 -6.73 8.90
C LEU A 170 -2.73 -7.97 8.56
N SER A 171 -3.12 -8.73 7.54
CA SER A 171 -2.44 -9.95 7.15
C SER A 171 -2.17 -9.94 5.64
N PRO A 172 -1.30 -9.04 5.15
CA PRO A 172 -0.92 -9.04 3.75
C PRO A 172 -0.28 -10.39 3.38
N SER A 173 -0.76 -10.98 2.29
CA SER A 173 -0.29 -12.28 1.75
C SER A 173 0.77 -12.10 0.65
N ALA A 174 1.09 -10.85 0.31
CA ALA A 174 2.09 -10.45 -0.68
C ALA A 174 2.74 -9.12 -0.25
N GLY A 175 3.79 -8.71 -0.96
CA GLY A 175 4.51 -7.45 -0.71
C GLY A 175 3.59 -6.21 -0.68
N LEU A 176 2.55 -6.20 -1.51
CA LEU A 176 1.43 -5.26 -1.42
C LEU A 176 0.11 -6.04 -1.48
N HIS A 177 -0.73 -5.91 -0.46
CA HIS A 177 -2.07 -6.51 -0.39
C HIS A 177 -3.11 -5.43 -0.10
N VAL A 178 -3.96 -5.13 -1.09
CA VAL A 178 -5.03 -4.14 -0.98
C VAL A 178 -6.39 -4.85 -0.94
N THR A 179 -7.10 -4.73 0.17
CA THR A 179 -8.48 -5.22 0.33
C THR A 179 -9.50 -4.07 0.39
N GLN A 180 -9.03 -2.87 0.74
CA GLN A 180 -9.83 -1.66 0.68
C GLN A 180 -10.18 -1.32 -0.77
N VAL A 181 -11.45 -1.03 -1.04
CA VAL A 181 -11.93 -0.58 -2.36
C VAL A 181 -12.88 0.60 -2.22
N SER A 182 -12.89 1.48 -3.22
CA SER A 182 -13.81 2.61 -3.31
C SER A 182 -14.82 2.40 -4.43
N THR A 183 -16.06 2.81 -4.20
CA THR A 183 -17.10 2.81 -5.23
C THR A 183 -16.94 4.05 -6.12
N LEU A 184 -16.78 3.84 -7.42
CA LEU A 184 -16.68 4.88 -8.44
C LEU A 184 -18.09 5.41 -8.81
N PRO A 185 -18.19 6.59 -9.46
CA PRO A 185 -19.49 7.18 -9.84
C PRO A 185 -20.38 6.28 -10.72
N ASN A 186 -19.78 5.38 -11.50
CA ASN A 186 -20.48 4.41 -12.34
C ASN A 186 -20.91 3.12 -11.59
N GLY A 187 -20.62 3.02 -10.29
CA GLY A 187 -20.94 1.86 -9.46
C GLY A 187 -19.83 0.79 -9.38
N ASP A 188 -18.77 0.91 -10.18
CA ASP A 188 -17.64 -0.02 -10.11
C ASP A 188 -16.88 0.12 -8.78
N ARG A 189 -16.22 -0.96 -8.33
CA ARG A 189 -15.42 -0.96 -7.11
C ARG A 189 -13.95 -1.10 -7.47
N ALA A 190 -13.15 -0.07 -7.18
CA ALA A 190 -11.72 -0.03 -7.50
C ALA A 190 -10.86 -0.15 -6.23
N ALA A 191 -9.92 -1.09 -6.23
CA ALA A 191 -8.87 -1.21 -5.20
C ALA A 191 -7.70 -0.25 -5.45
N ALA A 192 -7.39 0.01 -6.72
CA ALA A 192 -6.32 0.89 -7.16
C ALA A 192 -6.69 1.53 -8.50
N ILE A 193 -6.25 2.77 -8.69
CA ILE A 193 -6.28 3.48 -9.97
C ILE A 193 -4.82 3.84 -10.26
N LEU A 194 -4.28 3.31 -11.35
CA LEU A 194 -2.87 3.44 -11.70
C LEU A 194 -2.75 4.20 -13.02
N GLY A 195 -2.30 5.45 -12.92
CA GLY A 195 -2.20 6.40 -14.04
C GLY A 195 -3.50 7.16 -14.33
N ASN A 196 -3.37 8.38 -14.85
CA ASN A 196 -4.47 9.29 -15.17
C ASN A 196 -4.25 10.08 -16.49
N ALA A 197 -3.02 10.12 -17.00
CA ALA A 197 -2.66 10.74 -18.27
C ALA A 197 -2.16 9.71 -19.30
N TYR A 198 -2.12 10.09 -20.58
CA TYR A 198 -1.63 9.24 -21.68
C TYR A 198 -0.25 8.62 -21.41
N ASN A 199 0.64 9.36 -20.74
CA ASN A 199 2.01 8.95 -20.45
C ASN A 199 2.22 8.32 -19.07
N ASP A 200 1.14 8.05 -18.33
CA ASP A 200 1.24 7.38 -17.03
C ASP A 200 1.26 5.86 -17.22
N TRP A 201 2.43 5.26 -17.07
CA TRP A 201 2.63 3.83 -17.22
C TRP A 201 2.90 3.15 -15.89
N THR A 202 2.35 1.95 -15.72
CA THR A 202 2.69 1.04 -14.62
C THR A 202 3.65 -0.03 -15.13
N TYR A 203 4.88 -0.04 -14.61
CA TYR A 203 5.91 -1.00 -14.99
C TYR A 203 5.87 -2.27 -14.13
N PHE A 204 6.10 -3.41 -14.77
CA PHE A 204 6.28 -4.72 -14.16
C PHE A 204 7.74 -5.16 -14.37
N GLY A 205 8.52 -5.14 -13.29
CA GLY A 205 9.97 -5.34 -13.33
C GLY A 205 10.74 -4.03 -13.14
N GLY A 206 11.78 -3.81 -13.94
CA GLY A 206 12.56 -2.56 -13.95
C GLY A 206 11.96 -1.48 -14.88
N ILE A 207 12.65 -0.35 -15.02
CA ILE A 207 12.25 0.77 -15.91
C ILE A 207 12.22 0.40 -17.41
N THR A 208 12.81 -0.74 -17.77
CA THR A 208 12.75 -1.33 -19.13
C THR A 208 11.83 -2.54 -19.20
N GLY A 209 11.09 -2.82 -18.13
CA GLY A 209 10.16 -3.95 -18.03
C GLY A 209 8.91 -3.76 -18.89
N GLY A 210 8.08 -4.80 -18.93
CA GLY A 210 6.74 -4.67 -19.50
C GLY A 210 5.93 -3.65 -18.72
N LYS A 211 5.03 -2.95 -19.39
CA LYS A 211 4.23 -1.89 -18.79
C LYS A 211 2.80 -1.92 -19.30
N ILE A 212 1.88 -1.47 -18.46
CA ILE A 212 0.47 -1.31 -18.81
C ILE A 212 0.06 0.12 -18.57
N ARG A 213 -0.89 0.61 -19.37
CA ARG A 213 -1.58 1.87 -19.08
C ARG A 213 -3.05 1.78 -19.46
N GLY A 214 -3.89 2.34 -18.61
CA GLY A 214 -5.19 2.85 -19.02
C GLY A 214 -5.05 4.33 -19.33
N SER A 215 -5.88 4.85 -20.22
CA SER A 215 -6.01 6.29 -20.45
C SER A 215 -7.49 6.64 -20.62
N ASN A 216 -7.82 7.92 -20.54
CA ASN A 216 -9.16 8.43 -20.86
C ASN A 216 -9.54 8.22 -22.34
N GLU A 217 -8.69 7.58 -23.14
CA GLU A 217 -9.01 7.14 -24.50
C GLU A 217 -9.84 5.85 -24.55
N GLY A 218 -10.11 5.19 -23.40
CA GLY A 218 -11.03 4.05 -23.34
C GLY A 218 -10.45 2.71 -23.81
N TYR A 219 -9.12 2.61 -23.95
CA TYR A 219 -8.43 1.36 -24.23
C TYR A 219 -7.37 1.03 -23.16
N LEU A 220 -7.03 -0.25 -23.06
CA LEU A 220 -5.92 -0.75 -22.26
C LEU A 220 -4.74 -1.00 -23.21
N ALA A 221 -3.62 -0.32 -22.97
CA ALA A 221 -2.38 -0.57 -23.68
C ALA A 221 -1.49 -1.52 -22.86
N LEU A 222 -1.01 -2.58 -23.51
CA LEU A 222 -0.04 -3.51 -22.98
C LEU A 222 1.21 -3.41 -23.85
N GLU A 223 2.33 -2.97 -23.27
CA GLU A 223 3.61 -2.87 -23.96
C GLU A 223 4.60 -3.81 -23.28
N THR A 224 5.16 -4.72 -24.05
CA THR A 224 6.11 -5.70 -23.54
C THR A 224 7.50 -5.32 -24.03
N ASN A 225 8.49 -5.36 -23.13
CA ASN A 225 9.91 -5.18 -23.44
C ASN A 225 10.24 -4.00 -24.40
N PRO A 226 9.94 -2.75 -23.99
CA PRO A 226 10.23 -1.54 -24.76
C PRO A 226 11.72 -1.51 -25.20
N GLY A 227 11.96 -1.59 -26.52
CA GLY A 227 13.30 -1.63 -27.11
C GLY A 227 13.75 -2.99 -27.64
N SER A 228 12.85 -3.99 -27.70
CA SER A 228 13.10 -5.32 -28.28
C SER A 228 11.97 -5.74 -29.25
N ASN A 229 11.77 -7.04 -29.48
CA ASN A 229 10.71 -7.65 -30.31
C ASN A 229 9.26 -7.38 -29.86
N ASN A 230 9.04 -6.64 -28.76
CA ASN A 230 7.73 -6.24 -28.21
C ASN A 230 6.69 -7.37 -28.16
N ALA A 231 7.13 -8.57 -27.75
CA ALA A 231 6.34 -9.78 -27.83
C ALA A 231 5.41 -9.96 -26.62
N MET A 232 4.11 -10.07 -26.88
CA MET A 232 3.12 -10.42 -25.86
C MET A 232 2.87 -11.93 -25.84
N PHE A 233 3.16 -12.57 -24.71
CA PHE A 233 2.91 -14.00 -24.50
C PHE A 233 1.61 -14.20 -23.71
N MET A 234 0.61 -14.79 -24.34
CA MET A 234 -0.62 -15.19 -23.65
C MET A 234 -0.58 -16.70 -23.40
N ASN A 235 -0.65 -17.09 -22.12
CA ASN A 235 -0.63 -18.49 -21.67
C ASN A 235 0.67 -19.22 -22.05
N SER A 236 1.76 -18.86 -21.35
CA SER A 236 3.15 -19.25 -21.65
C SER A 236 3.59 -20.62 -21.11
N VAL A 237 2.70 -21.42 -20.51
CA VAL A 237 3.10 -22.68 -19.85
C VAL A 237 3.50 -23.78 -20.86
N SER A 238 3.13 -23.61 -22.13
CA SER A 238 3.58 -24.42 -23.27
C SER A 238 3.53 -23.58 -24.55
N SER A 239 4.62 -23.51 -25.31
CA SER A 239 4.72 -22.99 -26.69
C SER A 239 3.84 -21.77 -27.05
N GLY A 240 3.70 -20.78 -26.14
CA GLY A 240 2.88 -19.57 -26.30
C GLY A 240 1.59 -19.79 -27.09
N ASN A 241 0.50 -20.18 -26.43
CA ASN A 241 -0.76 -20.50 -27.13
C ASN A 241 -1.20 -19.38 -28.09
N ILE A 242 -0.97 -18.11 -27.70
CA ILE A 242 -1.05 -16.97 -28.59
C ILE A 242 0.17 -16.07 -28.34
N LEU A 243 0.91 -15.79 -29.41
CA LEU A 243 2.03 -14.86 -29.43
C LEU A 243 1.70 -13.70 -30.38
N MET A 244 1.74 -12.47 -29.87
CA MET A 244 1.74 -11.28 -30.73
C MET A 244 3.19 -10.79 -30.84
N VAL A 245 3.79 -10.94 -32.02
CA VAL A 245 5.19 -10.55 -32.27
C VAL A 245 5.29 -9.19 -32.97
N ASN A 246 6.37 -8.46 -32.68
CA ASN A 246 6.80 -7.28 -33.41
C ASN A 246 5.76 -6.15 -33.45
N GLY A 247 5.46 -5.55 -32.30
CA GLY A 247 4.61 -4.36 -32.21
C GLY A 247 3.15 -4.59 -32.61
N GLY A 248 2.64 -5.82 -32.47
CA GLY A 248 1.23 -6.17 -32.71
C GLY A 248 0.88 -6.49 -34.16
N GLY A 249 1.88 -6.64 -35.04
CA GLY A 249 1.63 -6.84 -36.47
C GLY A 249 1.26 -8.27 -36.86
N ASN A 250 1.83 -9.28 -36.19
CA ASN A 250 1.64 -10.68 -36.55
C ASN A 250 1.25 -11.52 -35.32
N VAL A 251 0.42 -12.53 -35.54
CA VAL A 251 -0.09 -13.45 -34.51
C VAL A 251 0.38 -14.87 -34.80
N GLY A 252 1.05 -15.49 -33.84
CA GLY A 252 1.36 -16.92 -33.82
C GLY A 252 0.40 -17.66 -32.89
N ILE A 253 -0.19 -18.76 -33.34
CA ILE A 253 -1.00 -19.67 -32.51
C ILE A 253 -0.31 -21.04 -32.49
N GLY A 254 0.16 -21.47 -31.32
CA GLY A 254 0.95 -22.69 -31.16
C GLY A 254 2.35 -22.63 -31.79
N THR A 255 2.81 -21.44 -32.19
CA THR A 255 4.14 -21.19 -32.77
C THR A 255 4.67 -19.82 -32.37
N ASN A 256 5.98 -19.74 -32.18
CA ASN A 256 6.69 -18.48 -31.94
C ASN A 256 7.29 -17.86 -33.22
N THR A 257 7.22 -18.58 -34.35
CA THR A 257 7.78 -18.16 -35.63
C THR A 257 6.65 -17.94 -36.62
N THR A 258 6.41 -16.67 -36.99
CA THR A 258 5.33 -16.34 -37.95
C THR A 258 5.80 -16.32 -39.40
N ASN A 259 7.11 -16.44 -39.68
CA ASN A 259 7.68 -16.49 -41.03
C ASN A 259 7.16 -15.40 -41.99
N GLY A 260 6.87 -14.20 -41.47
CA GLY A 260 6.32 -13.09 -42.25
C GLY A 260 4.80 -13.09 -42.39
N TYR A 261 4.10 -14.20 -42.07
CA TYR A 261 2.64 -14.26 -42.08
C TYR A 261 2.03 -13.41 -40.96
N LYS A 262 0.91 -12.76 -41.29
CA LYS A 262 0.10 -12.00 -40.33
C LYS A 262 -0.56 -12.90 -39.29
N LEU A 263 -0.94 -14.11 -39.69
CA LEU A 263 -1.45 -15.16 -38.82
C LEU A 263 -0.72 -16.46 -39.17
N ALA A 264 0.05 -16.99 -38.24
CA ALA A 264 0.69 -18.29 -38.35
C ALA A 264 0.09 -19.24 -37.31
N VAL A 265 -0.44 -20.37 -37.75
CA VAL A 265 -1.05 -21.37 -36.87
C VAL A 265 -0.30 -22.68 -37.06
N ASN A 266 0.31 -23.19 -35.99
CA ASN A 266 0.89 -24.52 -35.97
C ASN A 266 -0.15 -25.50 -35.40
N GLY A 267 -1.05 -25.94 -36.27
CA GLY A 267 -2.18 -26.79 -35.91
C GLY A 267 -3.32 -26.67 -36.92
N VAL A 268 -4.45 -27.29 -36.58
CA VAL A 268 -5.64 -27.28 -37.44
C VAL A 268 -6.51 -26.06 -37.14
N ILE A 269 -6.93 -25.35 -38.20
CA ILE A 269 -7.90 -24.25 -38.11
C ILE A 269 -9.31 -24.80 -38.39
N GLY A 270 -10.19 -24.73 -37.39
CA GLY A 270 -11.61 -24.98 -37.57
C GLY A 270 -12.34 -23.72 -38.00
N ALA A 271 -13.01 -23.73 -39.16
CA ALA A 271 -13.78 -22.61 -39.66
C ALA A 271 -15.12 -23.07 -40.24
N ARG A 272 -16.21 -22.33 -39.95
CA ARG A 272 -17.51 -22.57 -40.61
C ARG A 272 -17.54 -22.08 -42.05
N ARG A 273 -16.75 -21.03 -42.34
CA ARG A 273 -16.61 -20.43 -43.67
C ARG A 273 -15.30 -19.67 -43.73
N VAL A 274 -14.53 -19.89 -44.79
CA VAL A 274 -13.36 -19.09 -45.15
C VAL A 274 -13.68 -18.42 -46.49
N LYS A 275 -13.46 -17.11 -46.58
CA LYS A 275 -13.55 -16.37 -47.85
C LYS A 275 -12.14 -15.90 -48.18
N VAL A 276 -11.61 -16.40 -49.29
CA VAL A 276 -10.33 -15.95 -49.86
C VAL A 276 -10.66 -15.00 -50.99
N GLU A 277 -10.14 -13.77 -50.93
CA GLU A 277 -10.28 -12.79 -52.00
C GLU A 277 -8.97 -12.73 -52.77
N GLN A 278 -9.02 -13.08 -54.06
CA GLN A 278 -7.88 -13.05 -54.98
C GLN A 278 -8.08 -11.89 -55.97
N ILE A 279 -6.99 -11.23 -56.37
CA ILE A 279 -7.05 -10.08 -57.30
C ILE A 279 -7.41 -10.55 -58.72
N ALA A 280 -6.98 -11.75 -59.12
CA ALA A 280 -7.29 -12.36 -60.39
C ALA A 280 -7.83 -13.76 -60.17
N TRP A 281 -8.99 -14.07 -60.75
CA TRP A 281 -9.48 -15.45 -60.87
C TRP A 281 -8.95 -16.02 -62.18
N ALA A 282 -8.66 -17.32 -62.21
CA ALA A 282 -8.11 -18.02 -63.38
C ALA A 282 -9.14 -18.21 -64.52
N ASP A 283 -9.87 -17.16 -64.89
CA ASP A 283 -10.82 -17.14 -66.01
C ASP A 283 -10.12 -16.96 -67.36
N PHE A 284 -8.80 -16.67 -67.35
CA PHE A 284 -7.98 -16.53 -68.54
C PHE A 284 -7.93 -17.83 -69.37
N VAL A 285 -8.15 -19.00 -68.76
CA VAL A 285 -8.15 -20.30 -69.47
C VAL A 285 -9.27 -20.44 -70.51
N PHE A 286 -10.26 -19.54 -70.47
CA PHE A 286 -11.36 -19.47 -71.44
C PHE A 286 -11.20 -18.34 -72.46
N GLN A 287 -10.13 -17.55 -72.37
CA GLN A 287 -9.86 -16.50 -73.35
C GLN A 287 -9.39 -17.12 -74.68
N PRO A 288 -9.77 -16.54 -75.84
CA PRO A 288 -9.37 -17.06 -77.16
C PRO A 288 -7.85 -17.19 -77.35
N GLU A 289 -7.08 -16.37 -76.64
CA GLU A 289 -5.62 -16.35 -76.65
C GLU A 289 -4.98 -17.45 -75.79
N TYR A 290 -5.76 -18.19 -74.99
CA TYR A 290 -5.27 -19.28 -74.17
C TYR A 290 -5.10 -20.56 -74.99
N GLU A 291 -3.86 -20.99 -75.17
CA GLU A 291 -3.55 -22.21 -75.90
C GLU A 291 -3.81 -23.45 -75.03
N LEU A 292 -4.95 -24.11 -75.24
CA LEU A 292 -5.27 -25.36 -74.58
C LEU A 292 -4.27 -26.46 -74.99
N PRO A 293 -3.62 -27.15 -74.02
CA PRO A 293 -2.74 -28.26 -74.33
C PRO A 293 -3.49 -29.39 -75.05
N SER A 294 -2.83 -30.06 -76.00
CA SER A 294 -3.44 -31.21 -76.68
C SER A 294 -3.69 -32.37 -75.69
N LEU A 295 -4.75 -33.13 -75.91
CA LEU A 295 -5.07 -34.29 -75.06
C LEU A 295 -3.92 -35.32 -75.04
N GLN A 296 -3.19 -35.46 -76.14
CA GLN A 296 -2.06 -36.39 -76.22
C GLN A 296 -0.87 -35.93 -75.37
N TYR A 297 -0.62 -34.61 -75.31
CA TYR A 297 0.35 -34.04 -74.38
C TYR A 297 -0.08 -34.27 -72.93
N VAL A 298 -1.33 -33.94 -72.59
CA VAL A 298 -1.86 -34.11 -71.23
C VAL A 298 -1.80 -35.59 -70.81
N GLU A 299 -2.16 -36.52 -71.70
CA GLU A 299 -2.07 -37.96 -71.43
C GLU A 299 -0.63 -38.41 -71.16
N THR A 300 0.32 -37.94 -71.98
CA THR A 300 1.74 -38.24 -71.80
C THR A 300 2.24 -37.68 -70.48
N PHE A 301 1.92 -36.42 -70.18
CA PHE A 301 2.29 -35.75 -68.94
C PHE A 301 1.74 -36.48 -67.71
N ILE A 302 0.48 -36.90 -67.73
CA ILE A 302 -0.13 -37.67 -66.63
C ILE A 302 0.55 -39.04 -66.48
N LYS A 303 0.86 -39.72 -67.58
CA LYS A 303 1.53 -41.03 -67.54
C LYS A 303 2.91 -40.94 -66.90
N GLU A 304 3.65 -39.87 -67.18
CA GLU A 304 5.00 -39.61 -66.67
C GLU A 304 5.00 -39.05 -65.25
N ASN A 305 4.24 -37.98 -65.00
CA ASN A 305 4.34 -37.17 -63.77
C ASN A 305 3.28 -37.51 -62.72
N LYS A 306 2.22 -38.25 -63.10
CA LYS A 306 1.12 -38.69 -62.20
C LYS A 306 0.30 -37.56 -61.58
N HIS A 307 0.29 -36.37 -62.18
CA HIS A 307 -0.61 -35.25 -61.86
C HIS A 307 -0.95 -34.46 -63.13
N LEU A 308 -1.87 -33.50 -63.03
CA LEU A 308 -2.23 -32.62 -64.15
C LEU A 308 -1.17 -31.52 -64.32
N PRO A 309 -0.99 -30.99 -65.54
CA PRO A 309 -0.20 -29.77 -65.75
C PRO A 309 -0.68 -28.65 -64.82
N GLU A 310 0.26 -27.85 -64.31
CA GLU A 310 0.04 -26.69 -63.43
C GLU A 310 -0.57 -27.01 -62.05
N ILE A 311 -0.92 -28.27 -61.78
CA ILE A 311 -1.30 -28.76 -60.45
C ILE A 311 -0.06 -29.39 -59.81
N PRO A 312 0.37 -28.95 -58.61
CA PRO A 312 1.53 -29.53 -57.94
C PRO A 312 1.30 -31.01 -57.62
N SER A 313 2.37 -31.80 -57.67
CA SER A 313 2.34 -33.21 -57.29
C SER A 313 2.06 -33.38 -55.79
N ALA A 314 1.57 -34.55 -55.39
CA ALA A 314 1.34 -34.84 -53.97
C ALA A 314 2.62 -34.70 -53.12
N LYS A 315 3.80 -35.00 -53.68
CA LYS A 315 5.10 -34.85 -53.00
C LYS A 315 5.47 -33.40 -52.79
N GLU A 316 5.16 -32.53 -53.76
CA GLU A 316 5.40 -31.09 -53.64
C GLU A 316 4.46 -30.48 -52.60
N VAL A 317 3.17 -30.85 -52.62
CA VAL A 317 2.19 -30.38 -51.61
C VAL A 317 2.55 -30.85 -50.20
N GLU A 318 3.01 -32.09 -50.03
CA GLU A 318 3.44 -32.61 -48.72
C GLU A 318 4.67 -31.87 -48.18
N LYS A 319 5.58 -31.46 -49.07
CA LYS A 319 6.82 -30.79 -48.69
C LYS A 319 6.65 -29.30 -48.46
N ASP A 320 5.96 -28.62 -49.37
CA ASP A 320 5.96 -27.15 -49.48
C ASP A 320 4.57 -26.54 -49.15
N GLY A 321 3.52 -27.35 -49.05
CA GLY A 321 2.14 -26.90 -48.78
C GLY A 321 1.34 -26.58 -50.04
N LEU A 322 0.14 -26.01 -49.87
CA LEU A 322 -0.69 -25.51 -50.96
C LEU A 322 -1.25 -24.14 -50.57
N ASP A 323 -0.99 -23.13 -51.40
CA ASP A 323 -1.55 -21.80 -51.21
C ASP A 323 -3.02 -21.76 -51.64
N LEU A 324 -3.87 -21.27 -50.74
CA LEU A 324 -5.27 -20.99 -51.01
C LEU A 324 -5.36 -19.55 -51.50
N GLY A 325 -5.19 -19.28 -52.79
CA GLY A 325 -5.04 -17.87 -53.18
C GLY A 325 -4.37 -17.53 -54.50
N GLU A 326 -3.56 -18.43 -55.05
CA GLU A 326 -2.79 -18.19 -56.29
C GLU A 326 -3.50 -18.68 -57.55
#